data_AF-A0A6B8TPB2-F1
#
_entry.id   AF-A0A6B8TPB2-F1
#
_cell.length_a   1.000
_cell.length_b   1.000
_cell.length_c   1.000
_cell.angle_alpha   90.00
_cell.angle_beta   90.00
_cell.angle_gamma   90.00
#
_symmetry.space_group_name_H-M   'P 1'
#
loop_
_entity.id
_entity.type
_entity.pdbx_description
1 polymer ?
#
loop_
_entity_poly.entity_id
_entity_poly.type
_entity_poly.pdbx_seq_one_letter_code
_entity_poly.pdbx_strand_id
1 'polypeptide(L)' 'MARVRSIEKIEENGRFHPTEVDCTYQNVVGDDGTKYVQLTTYGSDSRKSAPKSSQTIQLDKDMALKLIKILAETFSS' A
#
# COMPACT_ATOMS: atom_id res chain seq x y z
N MET A 1 7.19 -4.06 -8.28
CA MET A 1 5.72 -3.88 -8.43
C MET A 1 5.08 -5.23 -8.18
N ALA A 2 3.99 -5.29 -7.42
CA ALA A 2 3.32 -6.56 -7.10
C ALA A 2 1.81 -6.36 -6.92
N ARG A 3 1.02 -7.40 -7.20
CA ARG A 3 -0.39 -7.50 -6.80
C ARG A 3 -0.46 -8.22 -5.45
N VAL A 4 -1.17 -7.63 -4.50
CA VAL A 4 -1.39 -8.26 -3.19
C VAL A 4 -2.41 -9.37 -3.38
N ARG A 5 -2.07 -10.57 -2.91
CA ARG A 5 -2.94 -11.76 -2.98
C ARG A 5 -3.55 -12.15 -1.63
N SER A 6 -2.96 -11.68 -0.55
CA SER A 6 -3.41 -11.94 0.82
C SER A 6 -2.89 -10.84 1.76
N ILE A 7 -3.67 -10.55 2.80
CA ILE A 7 -3.30 -9.68 3.92
C ILE A 7 -3.65 -10.44 5.19
N GLU A 8 -2.70 -10.69 6.07
CA GLU A 8 -2.90 -11.46 7.29
C GLU A 8 -2.26 -10.74 8.47
N LYS A 9 -2.87 -10.87 9.65
CA LYS A 9 -2.29 -10.34 10.89
C LYS A 9 -1.16 -11.28 11.32
N ILE A 10 0.00 -10.72 11.61
CA ILE A 10 1.09 -11.40 12.32
C ILE A 10 1.06 -10.98 13.79
N GLU A 11 1.36 -11.91 14.70
CA GLU A 11 1.38 -11.63 16.15
C GLU A 11 2.68 -10.99 16.65
N GLU A 12 3.67 -10.83 15.77
CA GLU A 12 4.90 -10.15 16.10
C GLU A 12 4.69 -8.64 16.23
N ASN A 13 5.27 -8.04 17.28
CA ASN A 13 5.30 -6.59 17.44
C ASN A 13 6.16 -5.96 16.34
N GLY A 14 5.51 -5.26 15.42
CA GLY A 14 6.19 -4.47 14.40
C GLY A 14 7.08 -3.37 15.03
N ARG A 15 8.17 -3.02 14.35
CA ARG A 15 8.99 -1.85 14.72
C ARG A 15 8.45 -0.61 14.02
N PHE A 16 8.36 0.49 14.76
CA PHE A 16 8.04 1.79 14.19
C PHE A 16 9.15 2.23 13.20
N HIS A 17 8.76 2.63 11.99
CA HIS A 17 9.71 3.13 11.00
C HIS A 17 10.09 4.59 11.31
N PRO A 18 11.38 4.97 11.32
CA PRO A 18 11.82 6.31 11.74
C PRO A 18 11.68 7.40 10.67
N THR A 19 11.20 7.04 9.47
CA THR A 19 11.11 7.95 8.32
C THR A 19 9.72 7.90 7.71
N GLU A 20 9.24 9.04 7.25
CA GLU A 20 8.00 9.16 6.48
C GLU A 20 8.31 9.19 4.98
N VAL A 21 7.30 8.83 4.17
CA VAL A 21 7.40 8.75 2.71
C VAL A 21 6.12 9.26 2.08
N ASP A 22 6.26 9.92 0.93
CA ASP A 22 5.11 10.26 0.10
C ASP A 22 4.51 9.00 -0.52
N CYS A 23 3.19 8.99 -0.67
CA CYS A 23 2.44 7.94 -1.33
C CYS A 23 1.41 8.54 -2.28
N THR A 24 1.41 8.11 -3.54
CA THR A 24 0.36 8.42 -4.51
C THR A 24 -0.53 7.21 -4.75
N TYR A 25 -1.79 7.45 -5.10
CA TYR A 25 -2.71 6.40 -5.56
C TYR A 25 -3.18 6.64 -6.99
N GLN A 26 -3.51 5.56 -7.69
CA GLN A 26 -4.20 5.62 -8.98
C GLN A 26 -5.07 4.38 -9.21
N ASN A 27 -6.10 4.52 -10.03
CA ASN A 27 -6.91 3.41 -10.49
C ASN A 27 -6.24 2.75 -11.71
N VAL A 28 -6.17 1.42 -11.71
CA VAL A 28 -5.60 0.62 -12.80
C VAL A 28 -6.65 -0.41 -13.23
N VAL A 29 -6.72 -0.70 -14.53
CA VAL A 29 -7.56 -1.76 -15.08
C VAL A 29 -6.64 -2.82 -15.66
N GLY A 30 -6.80 -4.07 -15.21
CA GLY A 30 -6.07 -5.21 -15.75
C GLY A 30 -6.60 -5.63 -17.12
N ASP A 31 -5.85 -6.49 -17.81
CA ASP A 31 -6.21 -6.99 -19.15
C ASP A 31 -7.55 -7.75 -19.17
N ASP A 32 -7.95 -8.31 -18.01
CA ASP A 32 -9.21 -9.01 -17.78
C ASP A 32 -10.37 -8.06 -17.41
N GLY A 33 -10.14 -6.74 -17.39
CA GLY A 33 -11.09 -5.73 -16.96
C GLY A 33 -11.20 -5.56 -15.44
N THR A 34 -10.42 -6.32 -14.65
CA THR A 34 -10.42 -6.20 -13.20
C THR A 34 -9.87 -4.85 -12.77
N LYS A 35 -10.58 -4.17 -11.87
CA LYS A 35 -10.15 -2.87 -11.32
C LYS A 35 -9.25 -3.08 -10.11
N TYR A 36 -8.17 -2.30 -10.09
CA TYR A 36 -7.21 -2.24 -9.01
C TYR A 36 -7.03 -0.80 -8.52
N VAL A 37 -6.72 -0.65 -7.24
CA VAL A 37 -6.09 0.56 -6.72
C VAL A 37 -4.60 0.27 -6.58
N GLN A 38 -3.78 1.11 -7.21
CA GLN A 38 -2.33 1.09 -7.05
C GLN A 38 -1.91 2.12 -6.02
N LEU A 39 -1.05 1.71 -5.08
CA LEU A 39 -0.34 2.60 -4.17
C LEU A 39 1.15 2.56 -4.50
N THR A 40 1.75 3.74 -4.62
CA THR A 40 3.17 3.90 -4.91
C THR A 40 3.79 4.82 -3.88
N THR A 41 4.77 4.30 -3.14
CA THR A 41 5.55 5.09 -2.19
C THR A 41 6.88 5.51 -2.81
N TYR A 42 7.35 6.69 -2.40
CA TYR A 42 8.59 7.28 -2.86
C TYR A 42 9.60 7.33 -1.70
N GLY A 43 10.88 7.07 -1.97
CA GLY A 43 11.89 7.15 -0.91
C GLY A 43 11.92 8.53 -0.24
N SER A 44 12.26 8.59 1.05
CA SER A 44 12.23 9.82 1.86
C SER A 44 13.09 10.96 1.29
N ASP A 45 12.73 12.18 1.66
CA ASP A 45 13.28 13.48 1.22
C ASP A 45 14.81 13.64 1.36
N SER A 46 15.48 12.72 2.07
CA SER A 46 16.92 12.74 2.28
C SER A 46 17.75 12.36 1.04
N ARG A 47 17.13 12.20 -0.14
CA ARG A 47 17.85 11.93 -1.40
C ARG A 47 17.98 13.19 -2.26
N LYS A 48 19.21 13.44 -2.73
CA LYS A 48 19.56 14.52 -3.69
C LYS A 48 18.89 14.41 -5.08
N SER A 49 18.14 13.35 -5.38
CA SER A 49 17.57 13.08 -6.69
C SER A 49 16.04 12.94 -6.62
N ALA A 50 15.36 13.23 -7.73
CA ALA A 50 13.90 13.16 -7.85
C ALA A 50 13.33 11.87 -7.22
N PRO A 51 12.13 11.93 -6.61
CA PRO A 51 11.59 10.83 -5.81
C PRO A 51 11.49 9.54 -6.64
N LYS A 52 12.38 8.58 -6.34
CA LYS A 52 12.37 7.26 -6.94
C LYS A 52 11.37 6.40 -6.17
N SER A 53 10.45 5.76 -6.90
CA SER A 53 9.53 4.79 -6.30
C SER A 53 10.32 3.69 -5.58
N SER A 54 10.03 3.51 -4.30
CA SER A 54 10.65 2.46 -3.47
C SER A 54 9.79 1.20 -3.48
N GLN A 55 8.46 1.35 -3.49
CA GLN A 55 7.51 0.25 -3.51
C GLN A 55 6.26 0.63 -4.30
N THR A 56 5.65 -0.37 -4.91
CA THR A 56 4.38 -0.22 -5.63
C THR A 56 3.59 -1.50 -5.48
N ILE A 57 2.38 -1.38 -4.94
CA ILE A 57 1.44 -2.48 -4.71
C ILE A 57 0.10 -2.19 -5.37
N GLN A 58 -0.61 -3.24 -5.78
CA GLN A 58 -1.96 -3.17 -6.32
C GLN A 58 -2.91 -4.04 -5.50
N LEU A 59 -4.09 -3.51 -5.23
CA LEU A 59 -5.17 -4.16 -4.50
C LEU A 59 -6.38 -4.27 -5.43
N ASP A 60 -6.89 -5.49 -5.60
CA ASP A 60 -8.22 -5.67 -6.18
C ASP A 60 -9.31 -5.35 -5.15
N LYS A 61 -10.56 -5.56 -5.55
CA LYS A 61 -11.73 -5.32 -4.68
C LYS A 61 -11.64 -6.09 -3.36
N ASP A 62 -11.29 -7.36 -3.39
CA ASP A 62 -11.34 -8.23 -2.21
C ASP A 62 -10.25 -7.85 -1.22
N MET A 63 -9.03 -7.58 -1.70
CA MET A 63 -7.94 -7.10 -0.85
C MET A 63 -8.17 -5.68 -0.34
N ALA A 64 -8.78 -4.79 -1.15
CA ALA A 64 -9.14 -3.45 -0.71
C ALA A 64 -10.19 -3.48 0.42
N LEU A 65 -11.22 -4.33 0.31
CA LEU A 65 -12.21 -4.51 1.39
C LEU A 65 -11.57 -5.06 2.66
N LYS A 66 -10.65 -6.01 2.53
CA LYS A 66 -9.90 -6.54 3.68
C LYS A 66 -9.06 -5.44 4.35
N LEU A 67 -8.39 -4.61 3.56
CA LEU A 67 -7.63 -3.47 4.09
C LEU A 67 -8.54 -2.45 4.78
N ILE A 68 -9.69 -2.10 4.20
CA ILE A 68 -10.67 -1.18 4.81
C ILE A 68 -11.11 -1.70 6.18
N LYS A 69 -11.41 -3.00 6.28
CA LYS A 69 -11.78 -3.62 7.57
C LYS A 69 -10.66 -3.48 8.60
N ILE A 70 -9.42 -3.75 8.21
CA ILE A 70 -8.25 -3.61 9.11
C ILE A 70 -8.08 -2.17 9.57
N LEU A 71 -8.18 -1.19 8.66
CA LEU A 71 -8.08 0.23 9.00
C LEU A 71 -9.20 0.65 9.96
N ALA A 72 -10.44 0.24 9.70
CA ALA A 72 -11.55 0.50 10.59
C ALA A 72 -11.28 -0.09 11.98
N GLU A 73 -10.95 -1.37 12.08
CA GLU A 73 -10.65 -2.03 13.37
C GLU A 73 -9.48 -1.36 14.11
N THR A 74 -8.49 -0.81 13.40
CA THR A 74 -7.32 -0.15 13.99
C THR A 74 -7.64 1.22 14.58
N PHE A 75 -8.54 1.98 13.96
CA PHE A 75 -8.80 3.39 14.31
C PHE A 75 -10.19 3.67 14.92
N SER A 76 -11.06 2.66 15.06
CA SER A 76 -12.43 2.84 15.60
C SER A 76 -12.49 2.98 17.13
N SER A 77 -11.42 3.47 17.78
CA SER A 77 -11.33 3.71 19.23
C SER A 77 -11.30 5.19 19.56
#